data_AF-A0A920RBI0-F1
#
_entry.id   AF-A0A920RBI0-F1
#
_cell.length_a   1.000
_cell.length_b   1.000
_cell.length_c   1.000
_cell.angle_alpha   90.00
_cell.angle_beta   90.00
_cell.angle_gamma   90.00
#
_symmetry.space_group_name_H-M   'P 1'
#
loop_
_entity.id
_entity.type
_entity.pdbx_description
1 polymer ?
#
loop_
_entity_poly.entity_id
_entity_poly.type
_entity_poly.pdbx_seq_one_letter_code
_entity_poly.pdbx_strand_id
1 'polypeptide(L)'
;MSDGVYTEAQATSGQGVYDAQCKTCHNMRFYRDTLRSWNNQPLLYLWESIMGTMPADNPGSLMFEEYTNVIAYILKEQGFPSGGFGAES
;
A
#
# COMPACT_ATOMS: atom_id res chain seq x y z
N MET A 1 9.29 -12.05 16.70
CA MET A 1 8.52 -12.26 15.46
C MET A 1 7.88 -10.93 15.13
N SER A 2 8.54 -10.12 14.30
CA SER A 2 7.86 -8.99 13.70
C SER A 2 7.04 -9.58 12.56
N ASP A 3 5.75 -9.81 12.80
CA ASP A 3 4.79 -10.05 11.73
C ASP A 3 4.75 -8.75 10.90
N GLY A 4 5.71 -8.60 10.01
CA GLY A 4 5.80 -7.40 9.19
C GLY A 4 4.55 -7.25 8.35
N VAL A 5 4.20 -6.01 8.08
CA VAL A 5 2.88 -5.58 7.62
C VAL A 5 2.57 -5.95 6.17
N TYR A 6 3.55 -6.45 5.43
CA TYR A 6 3.46 -6.94 4.05
C TYR A 6 4.62 -7.88 3.72
N THR A 7 4.50 -8.68 2.66
CA THR A 7 5.60 -9.50 2.10
C THR A 7 6.32 -8.77 0.97
N GLU A 8 7.61 -9.07 0.76
CA GLU A 8 8.38 -8.47 -0.33
C GLU A 8 7.77 -8.74 -1.72
N ALA A 9 7.11 -9.90 -1.89
CA ALA A 9 6.38 -10.24 -3.09
C ALA A 9 5.19 -9.29 -3.33
N GLN A 10 4.43 -8.95 -2.29
CA GLN A 10 3.32 -8.00 -2.38
C GLN A 10 3.82 -6.61 -2.79
N ALA A 11 4.92 -6.14 -2.18
CA ALA A 11 5.50 -4.85 -2.52
C ALA A 11 6.05 -4.81 -3.96
N THR A 12 6.66 -5.90 -4.42
CA THR A 12 7.16 -6.02 -5.80
C THR A 12 6.02 -5.96 -6.81
N SER A 13 4.95 -6.73 -6.60
CA SER A 13 3.75 -6.68 -7.45
C SER A 13 3.06 -5.31 -7.39
N GLY A 14 3.07 -4.67 -6.22
CA GLY A 14 2.43 -3.38 -5.98
C GLY A 14 3.05 -2.21 -6.73
N GLN A 15 4.35 -2.29 -7.04
CA GLN A 15 5.03 -1.25 -7.81
C GLN A 15 4.36 -1.04 -9.18
N GLY A 16 4.01 -2.12 -9.88
CA GLY A 16 3.33 -2.05 -11.18
C GLY A 16 1.95 -1.39 -11.09
N VAL A 17 1.20 -1.71 -10.03
CA VAL A 17 -0.11 -1.09 -9.78
C VAL A 17 0.05 0.40 -9.49
N TYR A 18 1.02 0.78 -8.64
CA TYR A 18 1.32 2.17 -8.35
C TYR A 18 1.66 2.97 -9.61
N ASP A 19 2.52 2.40 -10.44
CA ASP A 19 2.99 3.01 -11.69
C ASP A 19 1.85 3.21 -12.70
N ALA A 20 0.90 2.28 -12.76
CA ALA A 20 -0.21 2.35 -13.70
C ALA A 20 -1.37 3.24 -13.21
N GLN A 21 -1.71 3.18 -11.91
CA GLN A 21 -2.98 3.68 -11.40
C GLN A 21 -2.84 4.87 -10.45
N CYS A 22 -1.70 5.02 -9.77
CA CYS A 22 -1.59 5.94 -8.64
C CYS A 22 -0.67 7.13 -8.93
N LYS A 23 0.50 6.90 -9.55
CA LYS A 23 1.56 7.90 -9.64
C LYS A 23 1.23 9.12 -10.49
N THR A 24 0.25 8.99 -11.39
CA THR A 24 -0.25 10.09 -12.22
C THR A 24 -0.77 11.25 -11.35
N CYS A 25 -1.36 10.94 -10.19
CA CYS A 25 -1.95 11.94 -9.29
C CYS A 25 -1.24 12.01 -7.93
N HIS A 26 -0.67 10.90 -7.44
CA HIS A 26 -0.13 10.78 -6.08
C HIS A 26 1.34 10.36 -6.10
N ASN A 27 2.23 11.20 -5.59
CA ASN A 27 3.66 10.87 -5.42
C ASN A 27 3.95 10.26 -4.03
N MET A 28 5.15 9.71 -3.82
CA MET A 28 5.54 9.11 -2.53
C MET A 28 5.52 10.08 -1.33
N ARG A 29 5.63 11.40 -1.58
CA ARG A 29 5.50 12.41 -0.51
C ARG A 29 4.04 12.54 -0.05
N PHE A 30 3.08 12.47 -0.96
CA PHE A 30 1.66 12.45 -0.61
C PHE A 30 1.36 11.30 0.37
N TYR A 31 1.81 10.08 0.05
CA TYR A 31 1.57 8.93 0.94
C TYR A 31 2.27 9.03 2.28
N ARG A 32 3.46 9.66 2.34
CA ARG A 32 4.13 9.97 3.60
C ARG A 32 3.24 10.85 4.49
N ASP A 33 2.63 11.88 3.92
CA ASP A 33 1.77 12.81 4.64
C ASP A 33 0.44 12.14 5.03
N THR A 34 -0.15 11.33 4.14
CA THR A 34 -1.35 10.51 4.42
C THR A 34 -1.12 9.52 5.56
N LEU A 35 -0.02 8.77 5.54
CA LEU A 35 0.28 7.80 6.59
C LEU A 35 0.57 8.47 7.95
N ARG A 36 1.14 9.69 7.93
CA ARG A 36 1.30 10.50 9.15
C ARG A 36 -0.03 10.98 9.72
N SER A 37 -0.98 11.38 8.89
CA SER A 37 -2.31 11.81 9.35
C SER A 37 -3.17 10.63 9.82
N TRP A 38 -2.90 9.44 9.29
CA TRP A 38 -3.54 8.17 9.66
C TRP A 38 -2.95 7.48 10.89
N ASN A 39 -2.15 8.19 11.69
CA ASN A 39 -1.55 7.64 12.90
C ASN A 39 -2.63 7.09 13.85
N ASN A 40 -2.41 5.88 14.39
CA ASN A 40 -3.37 5.12 15.22
C ASN A 40 -4.67 4.68 14.52
N GLN A 41 -4.73 4.58 13.19
CA GLN A 41 -5.84 3.95 12.48
C GLN A 41 -5.45 2.57 11.91
N PRO A 42 -6.39 1.61 11.85
CA PRO A 42 -6.16 0.33 11.19
C PRO A 42 -5.81 0.51 9.71
N LEU A 43 -4.81 -0.23 9.24
CA LEU A 43 -4.45 -0.26 7.81
C LEU A 43 -5.62 -0.75 6.94
N LEU A 44 -6.50 -1.60 7.49
CA LEU A 44 -7.71 -2.07 6.82
C LEU A 44 -8.60 -0.91 6.36
N TYR A 45 -8.77 0.13 7.18
CA TYR A 45 -9.58 1.28 6.79
C TYR A 45 -8.95 2.05 5.63
N LEU A 46 -7.61 2.06 5.52
CA LEU A 46 -6.92 2.75 4.42
C LEU A 46 -7.20 1.99 3.13
N TRP A 47 -7.12 0.66 3.21
CA TRP A 47 -7.44 -0.22 2.12
C TRP A 47 -8.90 -0.08 1.66
N GLU A 48 -9.86 -0.06 2.59
CA GLU A 48 -11.29 0.14 2.27
C GLU A 48 -11.54 1.53 1.66
N SER A 49 -10.88 2.57 2.19
CA SER A 49 -10.99 3.92 1.66
C SER A 49 -10.45 4.02 0.23
N ILE A 50 -9.26 3.45 -0.03
CA ILE A 50 -8.67 3.41 -1.38
C ILE A 50 -9.59 2.63 -2.31
N MET A 51 -10.10 1.46 -1.91
CA MET A 51 -11.03 0.69 -2.73
C MET A 51 -12.29 1.48 -3.08
N GLY A 52 -12.91 2.15 -2.09
CA GLY A 52 -14.17 2.86 -2.30
C GLY A 52 -14.05 4.18 -3.07
N THR A 53 -12.84 4.72 -3.20
CA THR A 53 -12.63 6.07 -3.77
C THR A 53 -11.63 6.13 -4.92
N MET A 54 -10.88 5.06 -5.17
CA MET A 54 -9.84 5.00 -6.20
C MET A 54 -9.99 3.78 -7.11
N PRO A 55 -9.51 3.87 -8.37
CA PRO A 55 -9.05 5.08 -9.06
C PRO A 55 -10.13 6.17 -9.17
N ALA A 56 -9.73 7.45 -9.22
CA ALA A 56 -10.66 8.58 -9.10
C ALA A 56 -11.72 8.66 -10.23
N ASP A 57 -11.38 8.12 -11.40
CA ASP A 57 -12.24 8.01 -12.58
C ASP A 57 -13.10 6.74 -12.58
N ASN A 58 -12.67 5.69 -11.87
CA ASN A 58 -13.38 4.41 -11.79
C ASN A 58 -13.17 3.70 -10.43
N PRO A 59 -13.80 4.19 -9.34
CA PRO A 59 -13.61 3.61 -8.01
C PRO A 59 -13.98 2.13 -7.93
N GLY A 60 -13.18 1.34 -7.20
CA GLY A 60 -13.44 -0.08 -6.98
C GLY A 60 -13.13 -0.99 -8.17
N SER A 61 -12.42 -0.47 -9.19
CA SER A 61 -12.16 -1.20 -10.44
C SER A 61 -10.96 -2.16 -10.39
N LEU A 62 -10.11 -2.06 -9.37
CA LEU A 62 -8.97 -2.97 -9.21
C LEU A 62 -9.37 -4.22 -8.43
N MET A 63 -8.61 -5.30 -8.60
CA MET A 63 -8.76 -6.51 -7.80
C MET A 63 -8.33 -6.25 -6.35
N PHE A 64 -8.93 -6.98 -5.40
CA PHE A 64 -8.57 -6.89 -3.98
C PHE A 64 -7.08 -7.13 -3.71
N GLU A 65 -6.46 -8.01 -4.49
CA GLU A 65 -5.03 -8.28 -4.43
C GLU A 65 -4.21 -7.07 -4.91
N GLU A 66 -4.66 -6.35 -5.95
CA GLU A 66 -3.97 -5.16 -6.45
C GLU A 66 -3.98 -4.02 -5.41
N TYR A 67 -5.11 -3.82 -4.72
CA TYR A 67 -5.18 -2.87 -3.59
C TYR A 67 -4.24 -3.27 -2.44
N THR A 68 -4.16 -4.56 -2.13
CA THR A 68 -3.27 -5.07 -1.09
C THR A 68 -1.80 -4.86 -1.47
N ASN A 69 -1.45 -5.20 -2.70
CA ASN A 69 -0.09 -5.10 -3.22
C ASN A 69 0.36 -3.64 -3.32
N VAL A 70 -0.48 -2.73 -3.83
CA VAL A 70 -0.10 -1.31 -3.94
C VAL A 70 0.13 -0.66 -2.57
N ILE A 71 -0.65 -1.04 -1.54
CA ILE A 71 -0.42 -0.58 -0.17
C ILE A 71 0.89 -1.15 0.38
N ALA A 72 1.19 -2.43 0.13
CA ALA A 72 2.48 -3.02 0.50
C ALA A 72 3.67 -2.26 -0.12
N TYR A 73 3.56 -1.90 -1.40
CA TYR A 73 4.58 -1.10 -2.08
C TYR A 73 4.73 0.30 -1.45
N ILE A 74 3.63 0.99 -1.16
CA ILE A 74 3.65 2.30 -0.51
C ILE A 74 4.33 2.21 0.87
N LEU A 75 4.03 1.17 1.66
CA LEU A 75 4.64 0.95 2.98
C LEU A 75 6.14 0.68 2.87
N LYS A 76 6.57 -0.12 1.89
CA LYS A 76 7.99 -0.33 1.57
C LYS A 76 8.71 0.99 1.28
N GLU A 77 8.14 1.84 0.42
CA GLU A 77 8.72 3.14 0.07
C GLU A 77 8.75 4.13 1.25
N GLN A 78 7.91 3.92 2.27
CA GLN A 78 7.98 4.68 3.52
C GLN A 78 8.91 4.06 4.58
N GLY A 79 9.56 2.94 4.29
CA GLY A 79 10.52 2.28 5.17
C GLY A 79 9.91 1.39 6.26
N PHE A 80 8.64 0.98 6.11
CA PHE A 80 8.06 -0.01 7.01
C PHE A 80 8.70 -1.39 6.77
N PRO A 81 8.97 -2.19 7.82
CA PRO A 81 9.57 -3.49 7.65
C PRO A 81 8.61 -4.47 6.97
N SER A 82 9.11 -5.19 5.97
CA SER A 82 8.43 -6.37 5.44
C SER A 82 8.42 -7.49 6.49
N GLY A 83 7.42 -8.36 6.42
CA GLY A 83 7.32 -9.58 7.21
C GLY A 83 7.05 -10.75 6.31
N GLY A 84 7.95 -11.72 6.35
CA GLY A 84 7.62 -13.11 6.07
C GLY A 84 7.67 -13.86 7.39
N PHE A 85 6.91 -14.95 7.51
CA PHE A 85 7.21 -15.98 8.51
C PHE A 85 8.70 -16.37 8.36
N GLY A 86 9.54 -15.88 9.28
CA GLY A 86 10.98 -16.16 9.37
C GLY A 86 11.85 -15.61 8.23
N ALA A 87 12.42 -14.41 8.39
CA ALA A 87 13.65 -14.03 7.69
C ALA A 87 14.33 -12.88 8.42
N GLU A 88 15.14 -13.22 9.41
CA GLU A 88 16.26 -12.42 9.89
C GLU A 88 17.54 -13.10 9.40
N SER A 89 18.39 -12.35 8.70
CA SER A 89 19.85 -12.51 8.62
C SER A 89 20.44 -11.20 8.13
#